data_AF-A0A937HQW5-F1
#
_entry.id   AF-A0A937HQW5-F1
#
_cell.length_a   1.000
_cell.length_b   1.000
_cell.length_c   1.000
_cell.angle_alpha   90.00
_cell.angle_beta   90.00
_cell.angle_gamma   90.00
#
_symmetry.space_group_name_H-M   'P 1'
#
loop_
_entity.id
_entity.type
_entity.pdbx_description
1 polymer ?
#
loop_
_entity_poly.entity_id
_entity_poly.type
_entity_poly.pdbx_seq_one_letter_code
_entity_poly.pdbx_strand_id
1 'polypeptide(L)'
;MQTPPIGKEHITIAVSGAYGGKTVDFRKFAHRGMKLLGMTKTYANGVITIADDLAKNIADGDANYLGLLAEADEYIKVNNLDFPAEEDAKLIMPDPACLTSPTRQLHLEDAGIKTVLWATGYKQDFSWLKADVFDNQKKPFHKKGVAAINGIYFIGLPWLSMRGSSFIWGVWEDARYLAAHITKHRS
;
A
#
# COMPACT_ATOMS: atom_id res chain seq x y z
N MET A 1 -11.43 6.77 8.93
CA MET A 1 -11.55 5.82 7.79
C MET A 1 -11.79 4.43 8.35
N GLN A 2 -12.84 3.73 7.91
CA GLN A 2 -13.09 2.33 8.27
C GLN A 2 -12.19 1.39 7.44
N THR A 3 -12.03 0.14 7.89
CA THR A 3 -11.27 -0.90 7.16
C THR A 3 -11.77 -1.04 5.72
N PRO A 4 -10.89 -0.97 4.70
CA PRO A 4 -11.30 -1.10 3.32
C PRO A 4 -11.83 -2.51 3.04
N PRO A 5 -12.65 -2.69 1.99
CA PRO A 5 -13.14 -4.00 1.57
C PRO A 5 -12.01 -5.00 1.33
N ILE A 6 -12.30 -6.29 1.54
CA ILE A 6 -11.38 -7.41 1.30
C ILE A 6 -10.72 -7.27 -0.10
N GLY A 7 -9.39 -7.30 -0.14
CA GLY A 7 -8.60 -7.15 -1.37
C GLY A 7 -8.03 -5.75 -1.64
N LYS A 8 -8.41 -4.73 -0.85
CA LYS A 8 -7.82 -3.37 -0.89
C LYS A 8 -7.04 -3.07 0.39
N GLU A 9 -6.17 -4.00 0.80
CA GLU A 9 -5.46 -3.94 2.09
C GLU A 9 -4.41 -2.82 2.15
N HIS A 10 -3.91 -2.39 0.98
CA HIS A 10 -2.98 -1.28 0.84
C HIS A 10 -3.66 -0.04 0.26
N ILE A 11 -3.28 1.12 0.77
CA ILE A 11 -3.69 2.39 0.18
C ILE A 11 -2.86 2.64 -1.07
N THR A 12 -3.55 3.01 -2.14
CA THR A 12 -3.06 3.25 -3.50
C THR A 12 -2.30 4.58 -3.68
N ILE A 13 -1.74 5.16 -2.61
CA ILE A 13 -0.90 6.35 -2.72
C ILE A 13 0.55 5.98 -2.40
N ALA A 14 1.47 6.41 -3.25
CA ALA A 14 2.89 6.30 -2.98
C ALA A 14 3.33 7.50 -2.14
N VAL A 15 3.70 7.25 -0.89
CA VAL A 15 4.18 8.29 0.04
C VAL A 15 5.64 8.06 0.38
N SER A 16 6.38 9.16 0.49
CA SER A 16 7.75 9.16 1.01
C SER A 16 7.86 10.23 2.08
N GLY A 17 8.37 9.87 3.25
CA GLY A 17 8.76 10.83 4.30
C GLY A 17 10.19 11.34 4.15
N ALA A 18 10.93 10.86 3.14
CA ALA A 18 12.31 11.29 2.91
C ALA A 18 12.35 12.76 2.47
N TYR A 19 13.40 13.48 2.90
CA TYR A 19 13.65 14.88 2.51
C TYR A 19 12.48 15.85 2.81
N GLY A 20 11.76 15.62 3.92
CA GLY A 20 10.62 16.46 4.32
C GLY A 20 9.29 16.09 3.65
N GLY A 21 9.27 15.03 2.84
CA GLY A 21 8.09 14.61 2.09
C GLY A 21 7.97 15.29 0.74
N LYS A 22 7.72 14.51 -0.31
CA LYS A 22 7.51 15.01 -1.69
C LYS A 22 6.50 14.13 -2.42
N THR A 23 5.72 14.72 -3.32
CA THR A 23 4.87 13.98 -4.24
C THR A 23 5.69 13.00 -5.07
N VAL A 24 5.29 11.73 -5.03
CA VAL A 24 5.90 10.65 -5.79
C VAL A 24 5.09 10.46 -7.07
N ASP A 25 5.58 10.99 -8.18
CA ASP A 25 5.00 10.78 -9.51
C ASP A 25 5.86 9.79 -10.30
N PHE A 26 5.27 8.66 -10.68
CA PHE A 26 5.94 7.64 -11.50
C PHE A 26 6.38 8.15 -12.87
N ARG A 27 5.64 9.09 -13.47
CA ARG A 27 6.02 9.72 -14.74
C ARG A 27 7.31 10.51 -14.58
N LYS A 28 7.56 11.12 -13.41
CA LYS A 28 8.83 11.79 -13.10
C LYS A 28 10.01 10.85 -13.15
N PHE A 29 9.85 9.65 -12.61
CA PHE A 29 10.91 8.65 -12.68
C PHE A 29 11.07 8.11 -14.09
N ALA A 30 9.97 7.95 -14.83
CA ALA A 30 10.02 7.49 -16.22
C ALA A 30 10.77 8.47 -17.14
N HIS A 31 10.46 9.77 -17.04
CA HIS A 31 11.18 10.83 -17.77
C HIS A 31 12.66 10.96 -17.36
N ARG A 32 13.05 10.41 -16.20
CA ARG A 32 14.46 10.29 -15.77
C ARG A 32 15.15 9.01 -16.24
N GLY A 33 14.48 8.17 -17.01
CA GLY A 33 15.02 6.94 -17.60
C GLY A 33 14.53 5.64 -16.96
N MET A 34 13.63 5.68 -15.98
CA MET A 34 13.01 4.47 -15.46
C MET A 34 12.03 3.88 -16.49
N LYS A 35 12.08 2.57 -16.71
CA LYS A 35 11.05 1.88 -17.50
C LYS A 35 10.00 1.31 -16.55
N LEU A 36 8.81 1.91 -16.57
CA LEU A 36 7.64 1.37 -15.89
C LEU A 36 7.09 0.19 -16.71
N LEU A 37 6.68 -0.86 -16.01
CA LEU A 37 6.13 -2.08 -16.59
C LEU A 37 4.82 -2.43 -15.88
N GLY A 38 3.96 -3.17 -16.58
CA GLY A 38 2.77 -3.78 -15.97
C GLY A 38 3.11 -4.94 -15.04
N MET A 39 2.08 -5.64 -14.57
CA MET A 39 2.25 -6.83 -13.72
C MET A 39 3.02 -7.91 -14.47
N THR A 40 4.08 -8.45 -13.83
CA THR A 40 4.79 -9.63 -14.34
C THR A 40 3.87 -10.84 -14.28
N LYS A 41 3.72 -11.58 -15.39
CA LYS A 41 2.81 -12.73 -15.49
C LYS A 41 3.56 -14.04 -15.47
N THR A 42 4.44 -14.26 -16.43
CA THR A 42 5.21 -15.50 -16.55
C THR A 42 6.65 -15.22 -16.92
N TYR A 43 7.51 -16.20 -16.65
CA TYR A 43 8.86 -16.28 -17.16
C TYR A 43 9.03 -17.63 -17.87
N ALA A 44 9.48 -17.60 -19.11
CA ALA A 44 9.80 -18.79 -19.88
C ALA A 44 10.95 -18.50 -20.84
N ASN A 45 11.96 -19.37 -20.87
CA ASN A 45 13.08 -19.32 -21.81
C ASN A 45 13.72 -17.92 -21.93
N GLY A 46 14.05 -17.28 -20.80
CA GLY A 46 14.68 -15.95 -20.81
C GLY A 46 13.73 -14.76 -20.99
N VAL A 47 12.46 -15.00 -21.31
CA VAL A 47 11.45 -13.95 -21.57
C VAL A 47 10.47 -13.82 -20.41
N ILE A 48 10.31 -12.59 -19.91
CA ILE A 48 9.22 -12.20 -19.02
C ILE A 48 8.03 -11.72 -19.84
N THR A 49 6.83 -12.22 -19.55
CA THR A 49 5.57 -11.67 -20.08
C THR A 49 4.93 -10.71 -19.09
N ILE A 50 4.37 -9.61 -19.61
CA ILE A 50 3.89 -8.48 -18.84
C ILE A 50 2.44 -8.19 -19.20
N ALA A 51 1.61 -8.00 -18.18
CA ALA A 51 0.19 -7.68 -18.32
C ALA A 51 -0.05 -6.32 -18.98
N ASP A 52 -1.27 -6.14 -19.51
CA ASP A 52 -1.71 -4.88 -20.14
C ASP A 52 -2.35 -3.90 -19.16
N ASP A 53 -1.74 -3.77 -17.99
CA ASP A 53 -2.37 -3.09 -16.87
C ASP A 53 -1.62 -1.83 -16.43
N LEU A 54 -0.46 -1.51 -17.03
CA LEU A 54 0.37 -0.38 -16.62
C LEU A 54 -0.41 0.94 -16.66
N ALA A 55 -0.96 1.31 -17.83
CA ALA A 55 -1.67 2.59 -17.99
C ALA A 55 -2.89 2.68 -17.05
N LYS A 56 -3.64 1.57 -16.92
CA LYS A 56 -4.77 1.47 -16.00
C LYS A 56 -4.34 1.64 -14.53
N ASN A 57 -3.27 0.95 -14.12
CA ASN A 57 -2.78 1.01 -12.74
C ASN A 57 -2.29 2.41 -12.37
N ILE A 58 -1.63 3.11 -13.31
CA ILE A 58 -1.22 4.51 -13.09
C ILE A 58 -2.44 5.43 -13.00
N ALA A 59 -3.41 5.33 -13.92
CA ALA A 59 -4.62 6.14 -13.89
C ALA A 59 -5.46 5.91 -12.61
N ASP A 60 -5.60 4.65 -12.17
CA ASP A 60 -6.26 4.32 -10.91
C ASP A 60 -5.50 4.92 -9.72
N GLY A 61 -4.16 4.93 -9.75
CA GLY A 61 -3.32 5.57 -8.74
C GLY A 61 -3.52 7.08 -8.70
N ASP A 62 -3.50 7.76 -9.85
CA ASP A 62 -3.74 9.20 -9.99
C ASP A 62 -5.11 9.59 -9.43
N ALA A 63 -6.16 8.83 -9.77
CA ALA A 63 -7.51 9.07 -9.27
C ALA A 63 -7.61 8.93 -7.75
N ASN A 64 -6.96 7.91 -7.16
CA ASN A 64 -6.93 7.74 -5.70
C ASN A 64 -6.14 8.86 -5.01
N TYR A 65 -5.03 9.29 -5.60
CA TYR A 65 -4.21 10.39 -5.08
C TYR A 65 -4.98 11.71 -5.06
N LEU A 66 -5.57 12.09 -6.20
CA LEU A 66 -6.36 13.32 -6.31
C LEU A 66 -7.62 13.28 -5.43
N GLY A 67 -8.27 12.13 -5.31
CA GLY A 67 -9.38 11.93 -4.39
C GLY A 67 -8.99 12.18 -2.93
N LEU A 68 -7.82 11.70 -2.50
CA LEU A 68 -7.34 11.95 -1.14
C LEU A 68 -7.00 13.42 -0.89
N LEU A 69 -6.40 14.12 -1.87
CA LEU A 69 -6.16 15.55 -1.76
C LEU A 69 -7.47 16.32 -1.62
N ALA A 70 -8.49 15.97 -2.41
CA ALA A 70 -9.81 16.58 -2.32
C ALA A 70 -10.49 16.33 -0.96
N GLU A 71 -10.36 15.13 -0.39
CA GLU A 71 -10.84 14.83 0.97
C GLU A 71 -10.14 15.70 2.02
N ALA A 72 -8.83 15.93 1.87
CA ALA A 72 -8.07 16.78 2.77
C ALA A 72 -8.49 18.26 2.66
N ASP A 73 -8.63 18.78 1.43
CA ASP A 73 -9.09 20.15 1.16
C ASP A 73 -10.49 20.40 1.76
N GLU A 74 -11.42 19.45 1.57
CA GLU A 74 -12.77 19.56 2.15
C GLU A 74 -12.73 19.50 3.68
N TYR A 75 -11.88 18.67 4.28
CA TYR A 75 -11.71 18.63 5.74
C TYR A 75 -11.19 19.96 6.28
N ILE A 76 -10.19 20.58 5.63
CA ILE A 76 -9.67 21.90 5.99
C ILE A 76 -10.79 22.94 5.98
N LYS A 77 -11.59 22.94 4.92
CA LYS A 77 -12.71 23.87 4.74
C LYS A 77 -13.81 23.68 5.81
N VAL A 78 -14.26 22.44 6.03
CA VAL A 78 -15.32 22.14 7.02
C VAL A 78 -14.90 22.49 8.44
N ASN A 79 -13.63 22.34 8.77
CA ASN A 79 -13.10 22.61 10.10
C ASN A 79 -12.49 24.02 10.24
N ASN A 80 -12.59 24.86 9.20
CA ASN A 80 -12.06 26.23 9.17
C ASN A 80 -10.58 26.30 9.61
N LEU A 81 -9.76 25.40 9.07
CA LEU A 81 -8.33 25.32 9.38
C LEU A 81 -7.52 26.24 8.47
N ASP A 82 -6.48 26.86 9.02
CA ASP A 82 -5.60 27.79 8.30
C ASP A 82 -4.37 27.04 7.75
N PHE A 83 -4.51 26.51 6.53
CA PHE A 83 -3.43 25.85 5.80
C PHE A 83 -3.25 26.49 4.41
N PRO A 84 -2.00 26.59 3.91
CA PRO A 84 -1.75 27.06 2.56
C PRO A 84 -2.31 26.08 1.51
N ALA A 85 -2.76 26.61 0.37
CA ALA A 85 -3.16 25.78 -0.77
C ALA A 85 -1.93 25.14 -1.46
N GLU A 86 -2.06 23.88 -1.87
CA GLU A 86 -1.01 23.12 -2.56
C GLU A 86 -1.47 22.67 -3.96
N GLU A 87 -1.81 23.61 -4.85
CA GLU A 87 -2.30 23.29 -6.20
C GLU A 87 -1.26 22.55 -7.06
N ASP A 88 0.03 22.81 -6.85
CA ASP A 88 1.11 22.12 -7.54
C ASP A 88 1.12 20.61 -7.27
N ALA A 89 0.60 20.18 -6.12
CA ALA A 89 0.48 18.76 -5.79
C ALA A 89 -0.51 18.04 -6.72
N LYS A 90 -1.46 18.76 -7.33
CA LYS A 90 -2.49 18.19 -8.21
C LYS A 90 -2.02 18.09 -9.67
N LEU A 91 -0.83 18.59 -9.99
CA LEU A 91 -0.28 18.57 -11.35
C LEU A 91 0.25 17.18 -11.71
N ILE A 92 -0.36 16.55 -12.73
CA ILE A 92 0.09 15.28 -13.28
C ILE A 92 0.87 15.54 -14.58
N MET A 93 2.05 14.93 -14.70
CA MET A 93 2.89 15.10 -15.88
C MET A 93 2.38 14.35 -17.11
N PRO A 94 2.85 14.70 -18.32
CA PRO A 94 2.51 13.97 -19.54
C PRO A 94 2.96 12.51 -19.50
N ASP A 95 2.17 11.63 -20.12
CA ASP A 95 2.46 10.20 -20.21
C ASP A 95 3.79 9.95 -20.97
N PRO A 96 4.73 9.20 -20.38
CA PRO A 96 5.96 8.79 -21.07
C PRO A 96 5.68 7.65 -22.07
N ALA A 97 6.66 7.38 -22.94
CA ALA A 97 6.55 6.33 -23.97
C ALA A 97 6.23 4.94 -23.40
N CYS A 98 6.67 4.61 -22.18
CA CYS A 98 6.36 3.32 -21.55
C CYS A 98 4.88 3.18 -21.16
N LEU A 99 4.13 4.26 -21.04
CA LEU A 99 2.69 4.24 -20.81
C LEU A 99 1.90 4.19 -22.13
N THR A 100 2.34 4.93 -23.15
CA THR A 100 1.65 4.99 -24.45
C THR A 100 1.99 3.80 -25.36
N SER A 101 3.13 3.16 -25.14
CA SER A 101 3.60 1.98 -25.88
C SER A 101 4.26 0.98 -24.90
N PRO A 102 3.45 0.31 -24.06
CA PRO A 102 3.96 -0.52 -22.98
C PRO A 102 4.70 -1.77 -23.48
N THR A 103 5.82 -2.09 -22.83
CA THR A 103 6.54 -3.34 -23.08
C THR A 103 5.72 -4.52 -22.56
N ARG A 104 5.41 -5.47 -23.46
CA ARG A 104 4.60 -6.67 -23.14
C ARG A 104 5.41 -7.94 -22.98
N GLN A 105 6.62 -7.95 -23.52
CA GLN A 105 7.59 -9.02 -23.40
C GLN A 105 8.98 -8.42 -23.22
N LEU A 106 9.77 -9.03 -22.35
CA LEU A 106 11.12 -8.58 -22.04
C LEU A 106 12.04 -9.79 -22.02
N HIS A 107 12.90 -9.92 -23.03
CA HIS A 107 13.98 -10.88 -23.02
C HIS A 107 15.12 -10.31 -22.17
N LEU A 108 15.48 -10.99 -21.09
CA LEU A 108 16.41 -10.45 -20.09
C LEU A 108 17.82 -10.25 -20.64
N GLU A 109 18.30 -11.20 -21.47
CA GLU A 109 19.65 -11.15 -22.05
C GLU A 109 19.79 -10.02 -23.07
N ASP A 110 18.87 -9.91 -24.04
CA ASP A 110 18.79 -8.82 -25.01
C ASP A 110 18.71 -7.44 -24.34
N ALA A 111 18.02 -7.36 -23.19
CA ALA A 111 17.93 -6.14 -22.40
C ALA A 111 19.17 -5.88 -21.51
N GLY A 112 20.15 -6.80 -21.51
CA GLY A 112 21.36 -6.71 -20.69
C GLY A 112 21.11 -6.84 -19.18
N ILE A 113 19.97 -7.41 -18.77
CA ILE A 113 19.58 -7.54 -17.36
C ILE A 113 20.27 -8.76 -16.74
N LYS A 114 21.19 -8.51 -15.81
CA LYS A 114 21.95 -9.56 -15.10
C LYS A 114 21.50 -9.80 -13.66
N THR A 115 20.74 -8.87 -13.10
CA THR A 115 20.32 -8.89 -11.69
C THR A 115 18.86 -8.51 -11.57
N VAL A 116 18.11 -9.28 -10.79
CA VAL A 116 16.72 -8.99 -10.42
C VAL A 116 16.65 -8.80 -8.92
N LEU A 117 16.16 -7.65 -8.47
CA LEU A 117 15.91 -7.36 -7.06
C LEU A 117 14.42 -7.50 -6.77
N TRP A 118 14.05 -8.46 -5.93
CA TRP A 118 12.67 -8.66 -5.50
C TRP A 118 12.32 -7.72 -4.34
N ALA A 119 11.72 -6.58 -4.68
CA ALA A 119 11.18 -5.60 -3.73
C ALA A 119 9.65 -5.69 -3.63
N THR A 120 9.09 -6.90 -3.67
CA THR A 120 7.64 -7.16 -3.75
C THR A 120 6.96 -7.34 -2.38
N GLY A 121 7.64 -6.99 -1.30
CA GLY A 121 7.12 -7.05 0.06
C GLY A 121 7.27 -8.43 0.71
N TYR A 122 6.46 -8.69 1.75
CA TYR A 122 6.47 -9.91 2.54
C TYR A 122 5.03 -10.34 2.88
N LYS A 123 4.88 -11.55 3.43
CA LYS A 123 3.62 -12.05 3.97
C LYS A 123 3.78 -12.37 5.44
N GLN A 124 2.68 -12.25 6.19
CA GLN A 124 2.66 -12.67 7.59
C GLN A 124 2.56 -14.19 7.65
N ASP A 125 3.38 -14.83 8.49
CA ASP A 125 3.31 -16.27 8.75
C ASP A 125 2.96 -16.53 10.21
N PHE A 126 1.75 -17.07 10.42
CA PHE A 126 1.25 -17.48 11.72
C PHE A 126 1.26 -19.01 11.90
N SER A 127 1.98 -19.75 11.05
CA SER A 127 2.03 -21.22 11.08
C SER A 127 2.44 -21.81 12.44
N TRP A 128 3.17 -21.04 13.25
CA TRP A 128 3.58 -21.42 14.61
C TRP A 128 2.43 -21.38 15.63
N LEU A 129 1.40 -20.54 15.43
CA LEU A 129 0.26 -20.43 16.34
C LEU A 129 -0.78 -21.50 16.00
N LYS A 130 -0.88 -22.53 16.84
CA LYS A 130 -1.86 -23.61 16.70
C LYS A 130 -3.18 -23.24 17.38
N ALA A 131 -3.92 -22.33 16.76
CA ALA A 131 -5.22 -21.88 17.24
C ALA A 131 -6.22 -21.74 16.09
N ASP A 132 -7.49 -22.02 16.37
CA ASP A 132 -8.59 -21.89 15.41
C ASP A 132 -9.06 -20.43 15.32
N VAL A 133 -8.16 -19.56 14.87
CA VAL A 133 -8.35 -18.11 14.79
C VAL A 133 -8.00 -17.54 13.41
N PHE A 134 -7.87 -18.39 12.39
CA PHE A 134 -7.44 -17.98 11.06
C PHE A 134 -8.44 -18.35 9.98
N ASP A 135 -8.53 -17.53 8.94
CA ASP A 135 -9.33 -17.83 7.75
C ASP A 135 -8.61 -18.79 6.79
N ASN A 136 -9.27 -19.14 5.68
CA ASN A 136 -8.72 -19.99 4.63
C ASN A 136 -7.46 -19.42 3.95
N GLN A 137 -7.18 -18.11 4.12
CA GLN A 137 -5.99 -17.42 3.64
C GLN A 137 -4.92 -17.28 4.73
N LYS A 138 -5.10 -17.92 5.90
CA LYS A 138 -4.25 -17.84 7.09
C LYS A 138 -4.20 -16.44 7.73
N LYS A 139 -5.19 -15.59 7.46
CA LYS A 139 -5.32 -14.27 8.10
C LYS A 139 -6.07 -14.40 9.42
N PRO A 140 -5.63 -13.72 10.48
CA PRO A 140 -6.27 -13.82 11.78
C PRO A 140 -7.65 -13.16 11.81
N PHE A 141 -8.65 -13.87 12.32
CA PHE A 141 -9.92 -13.28 12.71
C PHE A 141 -9.76 -12.46 13.99
N HIS A 142 -9.98 -11.16 13.90
CA HIS A 142 -9.91 -10.28 15.05
C HIS A 142 -10.87 -9.10 14.94
N LYS A 143 -11.20 -8.50 16.09
CA LYS A 143 -11.81 -7.17 16.17
C LYS A 143 -10.83 -6.24 16.88
N LYS A 144 -10.27 -5.28 16.14
CA LYS A 144 -9.22 -4.35 16.65
C LYS A 144 -8.07 -5.08 17.37
N GLY A 145 -7.63 -6.21 16.82
CA GLY A 145 -6.55 -7.01 17.39
C GLY A 145 -6.97 -8.03 18.45
N VAL A 146 -8.22 -8.03 18.93
CA VAL A 146 -8.71 -9.07 19.86
C VAL A 146 -9.21 -10.26 19.05
N ALA A 147 -8.64 -11.45 19.27
CA ALA A 147 -9.07 -12.67 18.61
C ALA A 147 -10.43 -13.17 19.15
N ALA A 148 -11.08 -14.09 18.44
CA ALA A 148 -12.30 -14.75 18.93
C ALA A 148 -12.04 -15.67 20.14
N ILE A 149 -10.81 -16.20 20.27
CA ILE A 149 -10.39 -17.03 21.41
C ILE A 149 -9.73 -16.15 22.48
N ASN A 150 -10.17 -16.33 23.73
CA ASN A 150 -9.61 -15.62 24.88
C ASN A 150 -8.11 -15.88 25.03
N GLY A 151 -7.35 -14.83 25.33
CA GLY A 151 -5.90 -14.90 25.55
C GLY A 151 -5.05 -14.71 24.31
N ILE A 152 -5.64 -14.61 23.10
CA ILE A 152 -4.92 -14.31 21.86
C ILE A 152 -5.22 -12.89 21.40
N TYR A 153 -4.15 -12.14 21.13
CA TYR A 153 -4.21 -10.76 20.66
C TYR A 153 -3.20 -10.53 19.54
N PHE A 154 -3.56 -9.72 18.56
CA PHE A 154 -2.75 -9.34 17.42
C PHE A 154 -2.51 -7.82 17.44
N ILE A 155 -1.26 -7.43 17.24
CA ILE A 155 -0.84 -6.02 17.17
C ILE A 155 0.06 -5.80 15.96
N GLY A 156 0.05 -4.59 15.40
CA GLY A 156 0.86 -4.24 14.24
C GLY A 156 0.32 -4.77 12.90
N LEU A 157 -0.87 -5.38 12.89
CA LEU A 157 -1.55 -5.71 11.64
C LEU A 157 -2.09 -4.43 10.98
N PRO A 158 -2.24 -4.41 9.64
CA PRO A 158 -2.99 -3.35 8.98
C PRO A 158 -4.42 -3.28 9.50
N TRP A 159 -4.98 -2.07 9.59
CA TRP A 159 -6.41 -1.84 9.85
C TRP A 159 -6.98 -2.49 11.12
N LEU A 160 -6.25 -2.43 12.24
CA LEU A 160 -6.79 -2.84 13.54
C LEU A 160 -7.85 -1.86 14.03
N SER A 161 -7.47 -0.78 14.72
CA SER A 161 -8.37 0.33 15.02
C SER A 161 -8.40 1.37 13.91
N MET A 162 -7.33 1.48 13.12
CA MET A 162 -7.16 2.53 12.13
C MET A 162 -6.23 2.14 10.99
N ARG A 163 -6.17 3.01 9.97
CA ARG A 163 -5.22 2.91 8.86
C ARG A 163 -3.75 2.84 9.31
N GLY A 164 -3.41 3.56 10.37
CA GLY A 164 -2.06 3.68 10.93
C GLY A 164 -1.57 2.47 11.73
N SER A 165 -2.39 1.44 11.94
CA SER A 165 -2.13 0.35 12.90
C SER A 165 -0.82 -0.42 12.68
N SER A 166 -0.40 -0.58 11.43
CA SER A 166 0.85 -1.27 11.08
C SER A 166 2.08 -0.35 11.04
N PHE A 167 1.92 0.94 11.31
CA PHE A 167 3.01 1.92 11.28
C PHE A 167 3.48 2.25 12.70
N ILE A 168 4.78 2.48 12.87
CA ILE A 168 5.38 2.89 14.16
C ILE A 168 4.66 4.12 14.74
N TRP A 169 4.27 5.06 13.87
CA TRP A 169 3.56 6.28 14.28
C TRP A 169 2.13 6.02 14.81
N GLY A 170 1.44 4.97 14.35
CA GLY A 170 0.02 4.73 14.68
C GLY A 170 -0.22 3.58 15.67
N VAL A 171 0.69 2.60 15.75
CA VAL A 171 0.50 1.35 16.52
C VAL A 171 0.27 1.57 18.02
N TRP A 172 0.68 2.72 18.57
CA TRP A 172 0.55 3.02 19.99
C TRP A 172 -0.91 3.09 20.46
N GLU A 173 -1.84 3.51 19.59
CA GLU A 173 -3.26 3.53 19.93
C GLU A 173 -3.83 2.12 20.09
N ASP A 174 -3.45 1.20 19.20
CA ASP A 174 -3.81 -0.21 19.29
C ASP A 174 -3.17 -0.86 20.53
N ALA A 175 -1.89 -0.55 20.80
CA ALA A 175 -1.20 -1.02 22.00
C ALA A 175 -1.94 -0.62 23.28
N ARG A 176 -2.35 0.66 23.37
CA ARG A 176 -3.11 1.19 24.51
C ARG A 176 -4.47 0.50 24.64
N TYR A 177 -5.19 0.30 23.53
CA TYR A 177 -6.47 -0.40 23.52
C TYR A 177 -6.33 -1.85 24.01
N LEU A 178 -5.38 -2.59 23.45
CA LEU A 178 -5.15 -3.99 23.78
C LEU A 178 -4.68 -4.16 25.22
N ALA A 179 -3.77 -3.31 25.71
CA ALA A 179 -3.32 -3.34 27.09
C ALA A 179 -4.49 -3.13 28.08
N ALA A 180 -5.35 -2.15 27.82
CA ALA A 180 -6.55 -1.93 28.65
C ALA A 180 -7.52 -3.12 28.59
N HIS A 181 -7.70 -3.73 27.41
CA HIS A 181 -8.53 -4.91 27.25
C HIS A 181 -7.98 -6.11 28.02
N ILE A 182 -6.67 -6.36 27.94
CA ILE A 182 -5.99 -7.45 28.65
C ILE A 182 -6.13 -7.28 30.16
N THR A 183 -5.88 -6.08 30.70
CA THR A 183 -5.99 -5.81 32.15
C THR A 183 -7.39 -6.10 32.68
N LYS A 184 -8.45 -5.76 31.93
CA LYS A 184 -9.83 -6.03 32.34
C LYS A 184 -10.20 -7.51 32.37
N HIS A 185 -9.47 -8.35 31.65
CA HIS A 185 -9.74 -9.78 31.49
C HIS A 185 -8.63 -10.66 32.09
N ARG A 186 -7.71 -10.06 32.84
CA ARG A 186 -6.76 -10.79 33.69
C ARG A 186 -7.52 -11.24 34.95
N SER A 187 -7.64 -12.55 35.11
CA SER A 187 -8.02 -13.19 36.38
C SER A 187 -6.85 -13.17 37.34
#